data_AF-A0A221K042-F1
#
_entry.id   AF-A0A221K042-F1
#
_cell.length_a   1.000
_cell.length_b   1.000
_cell.length_c   1.000
_cell.angle_alpha   90.00
_cell.angle_beta   90.00
_cell.angle_gamma   90.00
#
_symmetry.space_group_name_H-M   'P 1'
#
loop_
_entity.id
_entity.type
_entity.pdbx_description
1 polymer ?
#
loop_
_entity_poly.entity_id
_entity_poly.type
_entity_poly.pdbx_seq_one_letter_code
_entity_poly.pdbx_strand_id
1 'polypeptide(L)'
;MALGDAIGLHWWKAVPNFGDAISAMVAAHVFASSLHGLIVSDAYGVPKTWVTPTGQDHLKHHDYAAGVGRSLIAPVALGDIAGFDLATAQAPQAYAQEVARARAALKTTFPAPWRAAPHMASA
;
A
#
# COMPACT_ATOMS: atom_id res chain seq x y z
N MET A 1 -3.38 -11.54 -9.89
CA MET A 1 -4.19 -10.94 -8.81
C MET A 1 -5.42 -10.34 -9.47
N ALA A 2 -6.60 -10.92 -9.25
CA ALA A 2 -7.84 -10.35 -9.75
C ALA A 2 -8.14 -9.07 -8.95
N LEU A 3 -8.84 -8.10 -9.53
CA LEU A 3 -9.18 -6.82 -8.88
C LEU A 3 -9.85 -6.95 -7.49
N GLY A 4 -10.28 -8.14 -7.08
CA GLY A 4 -10.93 -8.41 -5.78
C GLY A 4 -10.03 -8.50 -4.55
N ASP A 5 -8.70 -8.55 -4.70
CA ASP A 5 -7.76 -8.69 -3.55
C ASP A 5 -7.24 -7.35 -3.02
N ALA A 6 -7.54 -6.24 -3.68
CA ALA A 6 -7.16 -4.88 -3.31
C ALA A 6 -7.96 -4.35 -2.10
N ILE A 7 -7.33 -3.50 -1.26
CA ILE A 7 -8.06 -2.75 -0.22
C ILE A 7 -8.80 -1.61 -0.93
N GLY A 8 -10.15 -1.67 -0.97
CA GLY A 8 -10.95 -0.60 -1.57
C GLY A 8 -10.77 0.73 -0.84
N LEU A 9 -10.54 1.82 -1.60
CA LEU A 9 -10.24 3.15 -1.05
C LEU A 9 -11.42 4.12 -1.10
N HIS A 10 -12.64 3.60 -1.22
CA HIS A 10 -13.81 4.44 -1.06
C HIS A 10 -13.85 5.06 0.34
N TRP A 11 -13.77 6.38 0.39
CA TRP A 11 -13.85 7.13 1.64
C TRP A 11 -15.30 7.26 2.15
N TRP A 12 -16.30 6.83 1.35
CA TRP A 12 -17.73 6.83 1.68
C TRP A 12 -18.45 5.57 1.17
N LYS A 13 -19.30 4.98 2.03
CA LYS A 13 -20.25 3.88 1.77
C LYS A 13 -19.75 2.51 1.33
N ALA A 14 -18.47 2.20 1.43
CA ALA A 14 -17.96 0.89 1.04
C ALA A 14 -18.05 0.58 -0.50
N VAL A 15 -18.28 1.60 -1.35
CA VAL A 15 -18.58 1.43 -2.79
C VAL A 15 -17.36 1.74 -3.66
N PRO A 16 -16.84 0.80 -4.47
CA PRO A 16 -15.78 1.09 -5.44
C PRO A 16 -16.10 2.34 -6.28
N ASN A 17 -15.14 3.25 -6.40
CA ASN A 17 -15.32 4.50 -7.14
C ASN A 17 -14.40 4.57 -8.36
N PHE A 18 -14.61 5.61 -9.16
CA PHE A 18 -13.83 5.87 -10.37
C PHE A 18 -12.30 5.83 -10.13
N GLY A 19 -11.85 6.38 -8.99
CA GLY A 19 -10.44 6.38 -8.61
C GLY A 19 -9.88 4.97 -8.40
N ASP A 20 -10.66 4.04 -7.82
CA ASP A 20 -10.24 2.66 -7.64
C ASP A 20 -10.02 1.94 -8.98
N ALA A 21 -10.85 2.25 -9.98
CA ALA A 21 -10.78 1.63 -11.30
C ALA A 21 -9.58 2.12 -12.12
N ILE A 22 -9.23 3.41 -12.01
CA ILE A 22 -8.23 4.01 -12.89
C ILE A 22 -6.85 4.16 -12.27
N SER A 23 -6.68 4.11 -10.94
CA SER A 23 -5.41 4.50 -10.30
C SER A 23 -4.19 3.76 -10.85
N ALA A 24 -4.29 2.45 -11.08
CA ALA A 24 -3.22 1.65 -11.71
C ALA A 24 -3.07 1.88 -13.21
N MET A 25 -4.06 2.46 -13.87
CA MET A 25 -4.03 2.80 -15.31
C MET A 25 -3.45 4.19 -15.57
N VAL A 26 -3.69 5.18 -14.69
CA VAL A 26 -3.17 6.56 -14.86
C VAL A 26 -1.78 6.76 -14.26
N ALA A 27 -1.41 6.00 -13.22
CA ALA A 27 -0.09 6.10 -12.60
C ALA A 27 0.69 4.79 -12.79
N ALA A 28 1.71 4.83 -13.62
CA ALA A 28 2.62 3.69 -13.82
C ALA A 28 3.53 3.45 -12.60
N HIS A 29 3.84 4.49 -11.82
CA HIS A 29 4.70 4.41 -10.65
C HIS A 29 4.47 5.59 -9.69
N VAL A 30 4.62 5.36 -8.38
CA VAL A 30 4.49 6.39 -7.33
C VAL A 30 5.82 6.60 -6.61
N PHE A 31 6.27 7.85 -6.55
CA PHE A 31 7.34 8.27 -5.65
C PHE A 31 6.72 8.93 -4.43
N ALA A 32 6.98 8.41 -3.23
CA ALA A 32 6.38 8.93 -2.00
C ALA A 32 7.37 8.99 -0.84
N SER A 33 7.40 10.13 -0.15
CA SER A 33 8.12 10.30 1.12
C SER A 33 7.26 9.97 2.34
N SER A 34 5.94 10.15 2.21
CA SER A 34 4.97 9.76 3.24
C SER A 34 4.72 8.26 3.24
N LEU A 35 4.69 7.66 4.43
CA LEU A 35 4.29 6.26 4.62
C LEU A 35 2.89 5.99 4.05
N HIS A 36 1.95 6.94 4.18
CA HIS A 36 0.61 6.78 3.62
C HIS A 36 0.65 6.63 2.10
N GLY A 37 1.50 7.41 1.41
CA GLY A 37 1.67 7.27 -0.03
C GLY A 37 2.12 5.86 -0.42
N LEU A 38 3.05 5.29 0.36
CA LEU A 38 3.49 3.91 0.16
C LEU A 38 2.36 2.90 0.38
N ILE A 39 1.63 2.99 1.50
CA ILE A 39 0.53 2.07 1.82
C ILE A 39 -0.57 2.13 0.75
N VAL A 40 -0.93 3.34 0.30
CA VAL A 40 -1.95 3.55 -0.75
C VAL A 40 -1.55 2.92 -2.07
N SER A 41 -0.28 3.00 -2.49
CA SER A 41 0.13 2.33 -3.73
C SER A 41 0.01 0.81 -3.63
N ASP A 42 0.23 0.21 -2.46
CA ASP A 42 0.00 -1.24 -2.29
C ASP A 42 -1.46 -1.62 -2.39
N ALA A 43 -2.34 -0.80 -1.80
CA ALA A 43 -3.78 -1.04 -1.90
C ALA A 43 -4.24 -1.13 -3.37
N TYR A 44 -3.62 -0.35 -4.26
CA TYR A 44 -3.92 -0.35 -5.69
C TYR A 44 -3.03 -1.22 -6.57
N GLY A 45 -2.03 -1.91 -6.00
CA GLY A 45 -1.05 -2.67 -6.79
C GLY A 45 -0.23 -1.80 -7.73
N VAL A 46 -0.03 -0.52 -7.40
CA VAL A 46 0.79 0.43 -8.16
C VAL A 46 2.24 0.33 -7.71
N PRO A 47 3.19 0.14 -8.65
CA PRO A 47 4.62 0.21 -8.34
C PRO A 47 5.00 1.50 -7.62
N LYS A 48 5.93 1.42 -6.68
CA LYS A 48 6.31 2.59 -5.87
C LYS A 48 7.75 2.57 -5.41
N THR A 49 8.29 3.76 -5.15
CA THR A 49 9.62 4.00 -4.58
C THR A 49 9.51 4.92 -3.37
N TRP A 50 10.21 4.56 -2.30
CA TRP A 50 10.32 5.39 -1.11
C TRP A 50 11.33 6.52 -1.32
N VAL A 51 10.88 7.73 -1.08
CA VAL A 51 11.68 8.96 -1.19
C VAL A 51 12.04 9.45 0.21
N THR A 52 13.22 10.06 0.37
CA THR A 52 13.71 10.55 1.67
C THR A 52 12.69 11.50 2.31
N PRO A 53 12.15 11.18 3.50
CA PRO A 53 11.24 12.07 4.23
C PRO A 53 11.96 13.31 4.74
N THR A 54 11.30 14.47 4.69
CA THR A 54 11.83 15.70 5.28
C THR A 54 11.47 15.77 6.76
N GLY A 55 12.47 15.77 7.64
CA GLY A 55 12.30 16.01 9.08
C GLY A 55 11.59 14.88 9.84
N GLN A 56 11.61 13.65 9.32
CA GLN A 56 11.01 12.48 9.97
C GLN A 56 11.98 11.31 9.99
N ASP A 57 11.97 10.55 11.08
CA ASP A 57 12.75 9.33 11.19
C ASP A 57 12.20 8.20 10.28
N HIS A 58 13.07 7.26 9.95
CA HIS A 58 12.84 6.17 9.01
C HIS A 58 12.23 4.92 9.66
N LEU A 59 12.21 4.82 11.00
CA LEU A 59 11.79 3.61 11.71
C LEU A 59 10.44 3.08 11.26
N LYS A 60 9.43 3.95 11.12
CA LYS A 60 8.09 3.55 10.69
C LYS A 60 8.04 2.98 9.27
N HIS A 61 8.94 3.42 8.39
CA HIS A 61 9.02 2.92 7.01
C HIS A 61 9.65 1.54 6.99
N HIS A 62 10.69 1.33 7.80
CA HIS A 62 11.32 0.02 7.97
C HIS A 62 10.38 -0.98 8.67
N ASP A 63 9.67 -0.55 9.71
CA ASP A 63 8.70 -1.39 10.44
C ASP A 63 7.55 -1.85 9.52
N TYR A 64 6.99 -0.91 8.74
CA TYR A 64 6.02 -1.25 7.71
C TYR A 64 6.59 -2.24 6.68
N ALA A 65 7.81 -2.00 6.18
CA ALA A 65 8.45 -2.86 5.18
C ALA A 65 8.63 -4.29 5.70
N ALA A 66 9.11 -4.44 6.94
CA ALA A 66 9.23 -5.71 7.62
C ALA A 66 7.86 -6.39 7.79
N GLY A 67 6.83 -5.63 8.17
CA GLY A 67 5.47 -6.13 8.37
C GLY A 67 4.80 -6.70 7.11
N VAL A 68 5.12 -6.14 5.94
CA VAL A 68 4.54 -6.58 4.64
C VAL A 68 5.53 -7.33 3.75
N GLY A 69 6.69 -7.76 4.28
CA GLY A 69 7.68 -8.55 3.54
C GLY A 69 8.31 -7.80 2.35
N ARG A 70 8.38 -6.47 2.41
CA ARG A 70 8.94 -5.63 1.35
C ARG A 70 10.38 -5.23 1.68
N SER A 71 11.22 -5.15 0.65
CA SER A 71 12.56 -4.58 0.78
C SER A 71 12.49 -3.06 0.62
N LEU A 72 12.70 -2.32 1.71
CA LEU A 72 12.82 -0.86 1.76
C LEU A 72 14.12 -0.52 2.50
N ILE A 73 15.25 -0.80 1.85
CA ILE A 73 16.59 -0.69 2.45
C ILE A 73 16.98 0.77 2.65
N ALA A 74 16.84 1.59 1.61
CA ALA A 74 17.18 3.00 1.66
C ALA A 74 16.20 3.82 0.81
N PRO A 75 15.86 5.04 1.24
CA PRO A 75 15.08 5.95 0.44
C PRO A 75 15.93 6.55 -0.69
N VAL A 76 15.27 6.88 -1.80
CA VAL A 76 15.86 7.67 -2.89
C VAL A 76 15.79 9.14 -2.53
N ALA A 77 16.86 9.91 -2.78
CA ALA A 77 16.81 11.35 -2.55
C ALA A 77 15.88 12.03 -3.56
N LEU A 78 15.23 13.12 -3.16
CA LEU A 78 14.30 13.85 -4.03
C LEU A 78 14.96 14.28 -5.35
N GLY A 79 16.24 14.66 -5.32
CA GLY A 79 17.01 15.05 -6.50
C GLY A 79 17.32 13.92 -7.48
N ASP A 80 17.26 12.67 -7.04
CA ASP A 80 17.64 11.50 -7.84
C ASP A 80 16.45 10.86 -8.58
N ILE A 81 15.22 11.33 -8.33
CA ILE A 81 13.99 10.76 -8.91
C ILE A 81 14.04 10.76 -10.44
N ALA A 82 14.54 11.84 -11.05
CA ALA A 82 14.56 11.98 -12.51
C ALA A 82 15.44 10.94 -13.21
N GLY A 83 16.47 10.42 -12.52
CA GLY A 83 17.38 9.40 -13.02
C GLY A 83 17.07 7.99 -12.52
N PHE A 84 15.98 7.80 -11.75
CA PHE A 84 15.67 6.53 -11.14
C PHE A 84 15.22 5.50 -12.19
N ASP A 85 15.92 4.37 -12.26
CA ASP A 85 15.52 3.25 -13.11
C ASP A 85 14.33 2.51 -12.50
N LEU A 86 13.15 2.71 -13.08
CA LEU A 86 11.90 2.07 -12.65
C LEU A 86 11.97 0.54 -12.71
N ALA A 87 12.81 -0.05 -13.55
CA ALA A 87 12.98 -1.51 -13.62
C ALA A 87 13.62 -2.10 -12.34
N THR A 88 14.31 -1.28 -11.56
CA THR A 88 14.89 -1.69 -10.26
C THR A 88 13.88 -1.69 -9.12
N ALA A 89 12.70 -1.10 -9.32
CA ALA A 89 11.68 -1.07 -8.30
C ALA A 89 11.07 -2.46 -8.08
N GLN A 90 10.90 -2.83 -6.81
CA GLN A 90 10.25 -4.08 -6.47
C GLN A 90 8.78 -4.05 -6.94
N ALA A 91 8.44 -4.95 -7.85
CA ALA A 91 7.09 -5.09 -8.37
C ALA A 91 6.11 -5.45 -7.23
N PRO A 92 4.92 -4.82 -7.14
CA PRO A 92 3.94 -5.10 -6.08
C PRO A 92 3.58 -6.59 -5.96
N GLN A 93 3.57 -7.31 -7.07
CA GLN A 93 3.26 -8.73 -7.14
C GLN A 93 4.26 -9.59 -6.35
N ALA A 94 5.50 -9.13 -6.16
CA ALA A 94 6.54 -9.86 -5.43
C ALA A 94 6.25 -10.02 -3.93
N TYR A 95 5.43 -9.14 -3.34
CA TYR A 95 5.09 -9.16 -1.92
C TYR A 95 3.58 -9.00 -1.65
N ALA A 96 2.74 -9.07 -2.69
CA ALA A 96 1.29 -8.94 -2.58
C ALA A 96 0.65 -9.98 -1.64
N GLN A 97 1.19 -11.19 -1.59
CA GLN A 97 0.73 -12.24 -0.67
C GLN A 97 0.97 -11.85 0.79
N GLU A 98 2.09 -11.19 1.10
CA GLU A 98 2.41 -10.73 2.45
C GLU A 98 1.51 -9.56 2.87
N VAL A 99 1.21 -8.65 1.95
CA VAL A 99 0.20 -7.59 2.19
C VAL A 99 -1.17 -8.21 2.47
N ALA A 100 -1.59 -9.22 1.68
CA ALA A 100 -2.85 -9.92 1.90
C ALA A 100 -2.87 -10.66 3.25
N ARG A 101 -1.76 -11.33 3.62
CA ARG A 101 -1.57 -11.99 4.91
C ARG A 101 -1.66 -10.99 6.07
N ALA A 102 -0.94 -9.87 6.00
CA ALA A 102 -0.95 -8.82 7.01
C ALA A 102 -2.36 -8.25 7.20
N ARG A 103 -3.09 -8.01 6.11
CA ARG A 103 -4.49 -7.59 6.13
C ARG A 103 -5.40 -8.62 6.80
N ALA A 104 -5.24 -9.90 6.48
CA ALA A 104 -6.02 -10.98 7.07
C ALA A 104 -5.73 -11.12 8.58
N ALA A 105 -4.46 -11.04 8.98
CA ALA A 105 -4.04 -11.03 10.37
C ALA A 105 -4.70 -9.88 11.14
N LEU A 106 -4.61 -8.65 10.64
CA LEU A 106 -5.27 -7.49 11.27
C LEU A 106 -6.77 -7.69 11.52
N LYS A 107 -7.49 -8.38 10.64
CA LYS A 107 -8.92 -8.66 10.82
C LYS A 107 -9.20 -9.76 11.84
N THR A 108 -8.28 -10.72 11.98
CA THR A 108 -8.52 -11.96 12.74
C THR A 108 -7.84 -11.96 14.11
N THR A 109 -6.80 -11.15 14.33
CA THR A 109 -6.04 -11.07 15.59
C THR A 109 -6.86 -10.48 16.73
N PHE A 110 -7.81 -9.58 16.46
CA PHE A 110 -8.65 -9.04 17.53
C PHE A 110 -9.57 -10.13 18.10
N PRO A 111 -9.70 -10.26 19.44
CA PRO A 111 -10.69 -11.13 20.08
C PRO A 111 -12.09 -10.86 19.55
N ALA A 112 -12.95 -11.88 19.49
CA ALA A 112 -14.31 -11.76 18.97
C ALA A 112 -15.12 -10.57 19.55
N PRO A 113 -15.03 -10.24 20.85
CA PRO A 113 -15.72 -9.07 21.42
C PRO A 113 -15.26 -7.71 20.88
N TRP A 114 -14.08 -7.65 20.25
CA TRP A 114 -13.46 -6.41 19.75
C TRP A 114 -13.43 -6.35 18.22
N ARG A 115 -14.02 -7.35 17.55
CA ARG A 115 -14.23 -7.28 16.10
C ARG A 115 -15.49 -6.47 15.82
N ALA A 116 -15.42 -5.60 14.81
CA ALA A 116 -16.60 -4.92 14.31
C ALA A 116 -17.65 -5.98 13.91
N ALA A 117 -18.92 -5.74 14.26
CA ALA A 117 -20.02 -6.55 13.76
C ALA A 117 -19.96 -6.55 12.23
N PRO A 118 -20.20 -7.70 11.55
CA PRO A 118 -20.23 -7.73 10.10
C PRO A 118 -21.25 -6.69 9.62
N HIS A 119 -20.80 -5.78 8.77
CA HIS A 119 -21.67 -4.77 8.16
C HIS A 119 -22.74 -5.53 7.37
N MET A 120 -23.97 -5.58 7.86
CA MET A 120 -25.09 -6.10 7.06
C MET A 120 -25.21 -5.17 5.85
N ALA A 121 -24.85 -5.66 4.67
CA ALA A 121 -25.10 -4.94 3.44
C ALA A 121 -26.62 -4.72 3.34
N SER A 122 -27.05 -3.46 3.40
CA SER A 122 -28.44 -3.12 3.09
C SER A 122 -28.67 -3.51 1.64
N ALA A 123 -29.72 -4.31 1.42
CA ALA A 123 -30.24 -4.68 0.11
C ALA A 123 -30.66 -3.45 -0.70
#